data_AF-A0A7C3QR99-F1
#
_entry.id   AF-A0A7C3QR99-F1
#
_cell.length_a   1.000
_cell.length_b   1.000
_cell.length_c   1.000
_cell.angle_alpha   90.00
_cell.angle_beta   90.00
_cell.angle_gamma   90.00
#
_symmetry.space_group_name_H-M   'P 1'
#
loop_
_entity.id
_entity.type
_entity.pdbx_description
1 polymer ?
#
loop_
_entity_poly.entity_id
_entity_poly.type
_entity_poly.pdbx_seq_one_letter_code
_entity_poly.pdbx_strand_id
1 'polypeptide(L)'
;MKLMDVMGMKPRAPIAPETLLDDEILKSFIQEKSALVFTFVHPDEPYRQIDVFIINEMSYEKLYPLSDEMIIHGKPVRVLHLDGLIYTKMQVNPPRDHDIWDLKVLKKLKEKKS
;
A
#
# COMPACT_ATOMS: atom_id res chain seq x y z
N MET A 1 13.33 18.99 -5.27
CA MET A 1 11.88 19.06 -5.57
C MET A 1 11.28 17.72 -5.17
N LYS A 2 10.35 17.68 -4.20
CA LYS A 2 9.72 16.42 -3.77
C LYS A 2 8.57 16.09 -4.72
N LEU A 3 8.49 14.85 -5.21
CA LEU A 3 7.54 14.42 -6.24
C LEU A 3 6.08 14.74 -5.87
N MET A 4 5.71 14.57 -4.61
CA MET A 4 4.34 14.84 -4.12
C MET A 4 3.94 16.31 -4.27
N ASP A 5 4.87 17.24 -4.04
CA ASP A 5 4.62 18.68 -4.18
C ASP A 5 4.32 19.05 -5.64
N VAL A 6 5.05 18.44 -6.57
CA VAL A 6 4.85 18.64 -8.03
C VAL A 6 3.49 18.16 -8.47
N MET A 7 3.01 17.08 -7.85
CA MET A 7 1.71 16.48 -8.12
C MET A 7 0.57 17.15 -7.34
N GLY A 8 0.83 18.18 -6.53
CA GLY A 8 -0.19 18.86 -5.73
C GLY A 8 -0.77 18.00 -4.61
N MET A 9 -0.13 16.89 -4.25
CA MET A 9 -0.65 15.93 -3.27
C MET A 9 -0.21 16.28 -1.86
N LYS A 10 -1.13 16.22 -0.90
CA LYS A 10 -0.89 16.52 0.51
C LYS A 10 -1.11 15.28 1.38
N PRO A 11 -0.37 15.13 2.49
CA PRO A 11 -0.68 14.12 3.49
C PRO A 11 -2.13 14.25 3.98
N ARG A 12 -2.81 13.12 4.11
CA ARG A 12 -4.12 13.09 4.77
C ARG A 12 -4.00 13.32 6.27
N ALA A 13 -2.99 12.70 6.89
CA ALA A 13 -2.66 12.96 8.28
C ALA A 13 -1.99 14.35 8.39
N PRO A 14 -2.24 15.12 9.46
CA PRO A 14 -1.60 16.43 9.68
C PRO A 14 -0.14 16.26 10.15
N ILE A 15 0.64 15.46 9.44
CA ILE A 15 2.01 15.08 9.76
C ILE A 15 2.84 15.21 8.48
N ALA A 16 4.05 15.74 8.61
CA ALA A 16 4.95 15.96 7.50
C ALA A 16 5.45 14.60 6.94
N PRO A 17 5.52 14.37 5.61
CA PRO A 17 5.99 13.11 5.03
C PRO A 17 7.39 12.69 5.47
N GLU A 18 8.22 13.66 5.81
CA GLU A 18 9.61 13.47 6.20
C GLU A 18 9.72 12.70 7.52
N THR A 19 8.65 12.69 8.33
CA THR A 19 8.62 11.87 9.55
C THR A 19 8.65 10.38 9.24
N LEU A 20 8.33 9.95 8.01
CA LEU A 20 8.46 8.56 7.59
C LEU A 20 9.93 8.11 7.49
N LEU A 21 10.89 9.04 7.51
CA LEU A 21 12.32 8.75 7.51
C LEU A 21 12.88 8.50 8.92
N ASP A 22 12.06 8.73 9.96
CA ASP A 22 12.43 8.50 11.36
C ASP A 22 11.81 7.19 11.84
N ASP A 23 12.67 6.19 12.08
CA ASP A 23 12.27 4.85 12.48
C ASP A 23 11.51 4.83 13.82
N GLU A 24 11.84 5.73 14.75
CA GLU A 24 11.17 5.78 16.06
C GLU A 24 9.77 6.37 15.93
N ILE A 25 9.61 7.41 15.12
CA ILE A 25 8.28 7.95 14.79
C ILE A 25 7.45 6.92 14.02
N LEU A 26 8.05 6.21 13.07
CA LEU A 26 7.37 5.17 12.29
C LEU A 26 6.86 4.05 13.20
N LYS A 27 7.70 3.58 14.14
CA LYS A 27 7.30 2.60 15.15
C LYS A 27 6.12 3.08 15.99
N SER A 28 6.14 4.35 16.43
CA SER A 28 5.02 4.92 17.20
C SER A 28 3.71 4.88 16.41
N PHE A 29 3.74 5.16 15.10
CA PHE A 29 2.53 5.12 14.26
C PHE A 29 1.98 3.70 14.10
N ILE A 30 2.86 2.72 13.91
CA ILE A 30 2.46 1.32 13.76
C ILE A 30 1.90 0.79 15.08
N GLN A 31 2.59 1.03 16.20
CA GLN A 31 2.24 0.45 17.49
C GLN A 31 1.09 1.15 18.18
N GLU A 32 1.09 2.49 18.21
CA GLU A 32 0.12 3.27 18.99
C GLU A 32 -1.14 3.58 18.18
N LYS A 33 -1.00 3.79 16.86
CA LYS A 33 -2.11 4.19 15.99
C LYS A 33 -2.60 3.06 15.08
N SER A 34 -2.00 1.86 15.16
CA SER A 34 -2.29 0.74 14.27
C SER A 34 -2.24 1.14 12.79
N ALA A 35 -1.36 2.09 12.45
CA ALA A 35 -1.28 2.64 11.11
C ALA A 35 -0.48 1.70 10.20
N LEU A 36 -1.14 1.19 9.14
CA LEU A 36 -0.50 0.32 8.14
C LEU A 36 -0.07 1.08 6.88
N VAL A 37 -0.74 2.21 6.62
CA VAL A 37 -0.55 3.03 5.42
C VAL A 37 -0.45 4.51 5.77
N PHE A 38 0.35 5.23 5.01
CA PHE A 38 0.39 6.68 4.96
C PHE A 38 -0.22 7.15 3.63
N THR A 39 -1.27 7.95 3.70
CA THR A 39 -2.02 8.39 2.51
C THR A 39 -1.65 9.82 2.11
N PHE A 40 -1.36 10.01 0.82
CA PHE A 40 -1.37 11.30 0.15
C PHE A 40 -2.68 11.47 -0.63
N VAL A 41 -3.24 12.66 -0.66
CA VAL A 41 -4.49 12.98 -1.35
C VAL A 41 -4.37 14.30 -2.11
N HIS A 42 -4.98 14.40 -3.28
CA HIS A 42 -5.13 15.68 -3.97
C HIS A 42 -6.29 16.47 -3.35
N PRO A 43 -6.07 17.72 -2.86
CA PRO A 43 -7.08 18.47 -2.12
C PRO A 43 -8.34 18.77 -2.96
N ASP A 44 -8.17 19.04 -4.25
CA ASP A 44 -9.27 19.36 -5.17
C ASP A 44 -9.85 18.13 -5.88
N GLU A 45 -9.17 16.98 -5.77
CA GLU A 45 -9.57 15.73 -6.44
C GLU A 45 -9.43 14.56 -5.45
N PRO A 46 -10.32 14.43 -4.44
CA PRO A 46 -10.11 13.50 -3.33
C PRO A 46 -10.07 12.01 -3.72
N TYR A 47 -10.58 11.68 -4.91
CA TYR A 47 -10.48 10.34 -5.50
C TYR A 47 -9.05 9.99 -5.95
N ARG A 48 -8.18 10.98 -6.15
CA ARG A 48 -6.75 10.79 -6.40
C ARG A 48 -6.00 10.73 -5.08
N GLN A 49 -5.72 9.50 -4.66
CA GLN A 49 -4.92 9.22 -3.49
C GLN A 49 -3.81 8.23 -3.80
N ILE A 50 -2.71 8.32 -3.05
CA ILE A 50 -1.62 7.35 -3.05
C ILE A 50 -1.47 6.85 -1.62
N ASP A 51 -1.67 5.56 -1.43
CA ASP A 51 -1.41 4.88 -0.17
C ASP A 51 -0.01 4.26 -0.21
N VAL A 52 0.80 4.58 0.80
CA VAL A 52 2.15 4.03 0.97
C VAL A 52 2.14 3.13 2.20
N PHE A 53 2.47 1.86 2.05
CA PHE A 53 2.63 0.98 3.21
C PHE A 53 3.83 1.41 4.06
N ILE A 54 3.66 1.41 5.38
CA ILE A 54 4.69 1.83 6.33
C ILE A 54 5.18 0.70 7.25
N ILE A 55 4.62 -0.50 7.10
CA ILE A 55 5.03 -1.68 7.86
C ILE A 55 6.08 -2.50 7.09
N ASN A 56 7.01 -3.08 7.83
CA ASN A 56 8.11 -3.85 7.25
C ASN A 56 7.63 -5.08 6.47
N GLU A 57 6.52 -5.70 6.87
CA GLU A 57 5.88 -6.84 6.18
C GLU A 57 5.41 -6.48 4.76
N MET A 58 5.22 -5.18 4.49
CA MET A 58 4.81 -4.63 3.19
C MET A 58 5.93 -3.83 2.53
N SER A 59 7.20 -4.07 2.89
CA SER A 59 8.33 -3.40 2.28
C SER A 59 8.47 -3.76 0.80
N TYR A 60 9.12 -2.89 0.03
CA TYR A 60 9.37 -3.12 -1.38
C TYR A 60 10.13 -4.43 -1.60
N GLU A 61 11.15 -4.71 -0.79
CA GLU A 61 11.99 -5.90 -0.89
C GLU A 61 11.20 -7.20 -0.69
N LYS A 62 10.20 -7.20 0.21
CA LYS A 62 9.34 -8.37 0.45
C LYS A 62 8.28 -8.53 -0.64
N LEU A 63 7.79 -7.43 -1.20
CA LEU A 63 6.72 -7.44 -2.21
C LEU A 63 7.24 -7.59 -3.64
N TYR A 64 8.47 -7.17 -3.91
CA TYR A 64 9.10 -7.25 -5.23
C TYR A 64 9.09 -8.65 -5.84
N PRO A 65 9.52 -9.72 -5.15
CA PRO A 65 9.45 -11.08 -5.70
C PRO A 65 8.02 -11.59 -5.89
N LEU A 66 7.02 -10.90 -5.33
CA LEU A 66 5.60 -11.22 -5.46
C LEU A 66 4.90 -10.38 -6.53
N SER A 67 5.67 -9.79 -7.46
CA SER A 67 5.18 -8.85 -8.47
C SER A 67 5.70 -9.14 -9.87
N ASP A 68 4.83 -8.93 -10.85
CA ASP A 68 5.14 -9.02 -12.27
C ASP A 68 5.24 -7.62 -12.87
N GLU A 69 6.03 -7.48 -13.93
CA GLU A 69 6.07 -6.26 -14.71
C GLU A 69 4.91 -6.22 -15.71
N MET A 70 4.17 -5.12 -15.71
CA MET A 70 3.06 -4.85 -16.61
C MET A 70 3.28 -3.51 -17.31
N ILE A 71 2.95 -3.43 -18.60
CA ILE A 71 3.00 -2.16 -19.33
C ILE A 71 1.68 -1.41 -19.12
N ILE A 72 1.75 -0.25 -18.47
CA ILE A 72 0.62 0.64 -18.24
C ILE A 72 0.96 2.00 -18.87
N HIS A 73 0.14 2.46 -19.81
CA HIS A 73 0.39 3.69 -20.58
C HIS A 73 1.81 3.76 -21.20
N GLY A 74 2.31 2.63 -21.72
CA GLY A 74 3.64 2.55 -22.35
C GLY A 74 4.81 2.55 -21.36
N LYS A 75 4.56 2.49 -20.05
CA LYS A 75 5.60 2.43 -19.01
C LYS A 75 5.55 1.10 -18.27
N PRO A 76 6.71 0.49 -17.96
CA PRO A 76 6.75 -0.68 -17.10
C PRO A 76 6.38 -0.30 -15.66
N VAL A 77 5.43 -1.03 -15.08
CA VAL A 77 4.96 -0.88 -13.70
C VAL A 77 4.89 -2.25 -13.06
N ARG A 78 5.42 -2.38 -11.84
CA ARG A 78 5.32 -3.61 -11.06
C ARG A 78 3.94 -3.72 -10.43
N VAL A 79 3.28 -4.85 -10.63
CA VAL A 79 1.95 -5.16 -10.09
C VAL A 79 2.03 -6.49 -9.36
N LEU A 80 1.50 -6.55 -8.14
CA LEU A 80 1.46 -7.79 -7.37
C LEU A 80 0.69 -8.88 -8.14
N HIS A 81 1.28 -10.06 -8.25
CA HIS A 81 0.55 -11.21 -8.75
C HIS A 81 -0.39 -11.75 -7.68
N LEU A 82 -1.18 -12.77 -8.03
CA LEU A 82 -2.26 -13.28 -7.18
C LEU A 82 -1.79 -13.63 -5.76
N ASP A 83 -0.65 -14.30 -5.63
CA ASP A 83 -0.09 -14.63 -4.32
C ASP A 83 0.39 -13.42 -3.52
N GLY A 84 0.91 -12.37 -4.18
CA GLY A 84 1.22 -11.10 -3.53
C GLY A 84 -0.03 -10.38 -3.02
N LEU A 85 -1.12 -10.39 -3.80
CA LEU A 85 -2.39 -9.83 -3.37
C LEU A 85 -2.96 -10.58 -2.15
N ILE A 86 -2.91 -11.90 -2.14
CA ILE A 86 -3.33 -12.71 -0.98
C ILE A 86 -2.43 -12.42 0.23
N TYR A 87 -1.10 -12.40 0.03
CA TYR A 87 -0.13 -12.12 1.07
C TYR A 87 -0.40 -10.78 1.75
N THR A 88 -0.56 -9.71 0.96
CA THR A 88 -0.81 -8.37 1.49
C THR A 88 -2.12 -8.28 2.28
N LYS A 89 -3.19 -8.91 1.80
CA LYS A 89 -4.47 -8.94 2.53
C LYS A 89 -4.36 -9.70 3.87
N MET A 90 -3.48 -10.70 3.97
CA MET A 90 -3.27 -11.48 5.20
C MET A 90 -2.46 -10.75 6.29
N GLN A 91 -1.67 -9.72 5.96
CA GLN A 91 -0.93 -8.97 7.00
C GLN A 91 -1.78 -7.90 7.69
N VAL A 92 -2.98 -7.60 7.19
CA VAL A 92 -3.89 -6.63 7.81
C VAL A 92 -4.57 -7.29 9.01
N ASN A 93 -4.24 -6.82 10.22
CA ASN A 93 -4.80 -7.34 11.45
C ASN A 93 -5.26 -6.19 12.38
N PRO A 94 -6.53 -6.14 12.81
CA PRO A 94 -7.61 -7.07 12.44
C PRO A 94 -8.02 -6.92 10.95
N PRO A 95 -8.49 -8.00 10.32
CA PRO A 95 -8.93 -7.95 8.92
C PRO A 95 -10.14 -7.02 8.78
N ARG A 96 -10.12 -6.18 7.74
CA ARG A 96 -11.27 -5.33 7.38
C ARG A 96 -12.30 -6.15 6.62
N ASP A 97 -13.58 -5.80 6.71
CA ASP A 97 -14.68 -6.54 6.08
C ASP A 97 -14.47 -6.78 4.58
N HIS A 98 -13.97 -5.77 3.87
CA HIS A 98 -13.67 -5.90 2.44
C HIS A 98 -12.47 -6.83 2.18
N ASP A 99 -11.46 -6.85 3.06
CA ASP A 99 -10.29 -7.73 2.91
C ASP A 99 -10.69 -9.21 3.06
N ILE A 100 -11.67 -9.51 3.91
CA ILE A 100 -12.23 -10.87 4.07
C ILE A 100 -12.87 -11.35 2.76
N TRP A 101 -13.67 -10.49 2.13
CA TRP A 101 -14.29 -10.79 0.84
C TRP A 101 -13.26 -10.94 -0.27
N ASP A 102 -12.28 -10.03 -0.35
CA ASP A 102 -11.20 -10.10 -1.32
C ASP A 102 -10.42 -11.41 -1.18
N LEU A 103 -10.02 -11.78 0.04
CA LEU A 103 -9.32 -13.05 0.30
C LEU A 103 -10.11 -14.26 -0.19
N LYS A 104 -11.43 -14.29 0.02
CA LYS A 104 -12.30 -15.37 -0.45
C LYS A 104 -12.32 -15.45 -1.97
N VAL A 105 -12.42 -14.32 -2.66
CA VAL A 105 -12.43 -14.28 -4.13
C VAL A 105 -11.07 -14.64 -4.71
N LEU A 106 -9.99 -14.08 -4.17
CA LEU A 106 -8.63 -14.32 -4.63
C LEU A 106 -8.22 -15.79 -4.46
N LYS A 107 -8.57 -16.44 -3.34
CA LYS A 107 -8.32 -17.88 -3.12
C LYS A 107 -9.05 -18.75 -4.15
N LYS A 108 -10.32 -18.45 -4.43
CA LYS A 108 -11.08 -19.15 -5.49
C LYS A 108 -10.48 -18.97 -6.89
N LEU A 109 -9.96 -17.77 -7.18
CA LEU A 109 -9.28 -17.51 -8.46
C LEU A 109 -7.98 -18.32 -8.57
N LYS A 110 -7.28 -18.53 -7.46
CA LYS A 110 -6.05 -19.33 -7.41
C LYS A 110 -6.35 -20.80 -7.70
N GLU A 111 -7.36 -21.36 -7.04
CA GLU A 111 -7.81 -22.75 -7.24
C GLU A 111 -8.20 -23.05 -8.69
N LYS A 112 -8.77 -22.08 -9.42
CA LYS A 112 -9.16 -22.25 -10.83
C LYS A 112 -8.00 -22.17 -11.82
N LYS A 113 -6.85 -21.62 -11.41
CA LYS A 113 -5.65 -21.47 -12.24
C LYS A 113 -4.63 -22.60 -12.03
N SER A 114 -4.78 -23.37 -10.94
CA SER A 114 -4.04 -24.60 -10.66
C SER A 114 -4.60 -25.79 -11.42
#